data_AF-A0A1Q9R288-F1
#
_entry.id   AF-A0A1Q9R288-F1
#
_cell.length_a   1.000
_cell.length_b   1.000
_cell.length_c   1.000
_cell.angle_alpha   90.00
_cell.angle_beta   90.00
_cell.angle_gamma   90.00
#
_symmetry.space_group_name_H-M   'P 1'
#
loop_
_entity.id
_entity.type
_entity.pdbx_description
1 polymer ?
#
loop_
_entity_poly.entity_id
_entity_poly.type
_entity_poly.pdbx_seq_one_letter_code
_entity_poly.pdbx_strand_id
1 'polypeptide(L)'
;MSWYRTGNVTMTPGSTTVIGVGTAFVANCRVGDAFIAPNGAVHEITNIASDTALSIYPAYGSTNAYAVGPMQGYDKMLADKAGAILQQWGSTLAGLGDVASQDIVPVAMGGTGGATAAAGRAGLGLKSAAVADVIGTVAAGAIIERGENSSGSYTKYLDGSLTCWSTRRVPKTMNAASGSLFFSAIEAALPYPTPFSAIPTVSITATGEFECFTVPAGLSNQSSWPGVYIASQISRSTTATIDICYMAQGRWK
;
A
#
# COMPACT_ATOMS: atom_id res chain seq x y z
N MET A 1 -49.03 -13.80 21.44
CA MET A 1 -50.21 -13.29 20.71
C MET A 1 -51.44 -13.61 21.55
N SER A 2 -52.31 -12.63 21.79
CA SER A 2 -53.49 -12.86 22.65
C SER A 2 -54.60 -13.53 21.84
N TRP A 3 -55.40 -14.38 22.49
CA TRP A 3 -56.52 -15.08 21.85
C TRP A 3 -57.58 -14.08 21.36
N TYR A 4 -58.15 -14.30 20.17
CA TYR A 4 -59.24 -13.48 19.63
C TYR A 4 -60.54 -13.70 20.44
N ARG A 5 -61.16 -12.60 20.92
CA ARG A 5 -62.33 -12.64 21.82
C ARG A 5 -63.39 -11.56 21.50
N THR A 6 -63.31 -10.95 20.32
CA THR A 6 -64.23 -9.88 19.93
C THR A 6 -65.54 -10.47 19.40
N GLY A 7 -66.67 -9.92 19.86
CA GLY A 7 -68.00 -10.35 19.43
C GLY A 7 -68.55 -11.54 20.21
N ASN A 8 -69.74 -11.98 19.82
CA ASN A 8 -70.44 -13.11 20.41
C ASN A 8 -70.63 -14.20 19.37
N VAL A 9 -70.62 -15.46 19.80
CA VAL A 9 -70.81 -16.63 18.94
C VAL A 9 -72.01 -17.44 19.41
N THR A 10 -72.83 -17.90 18.46
CA THR A 10 -73.96 -18.79 18.68
C THR A 10 -73.71 -20.10 17.95
N MET A 11 -74.03 -21.20 18.62
CA MET A 11 -73.74 -22.56 18.17
C MET A 11 -74.88 -23.48 18.58
N THR A 12 -75.32 -24.34 17.67
CA THR A 12 -76.36 -25.33 17.95
C THR A 12 -75.71 -26.68 18.29
N PRO A 13 -76.13 -27.37 19.37
CA PRO A 13 -75.65 -28.72 19.65
C PRO A 13 -75.84 -29.66 18.45
N GLY A 14 -74.82 -30.45 18.14
CA GLY A 14 -74.80 -31.34 16.96
C GLY A 14 -74.45 -30.64 15.64
N SER A 15 -74.29 -29.32 15.61
CA SER A 15 -73.90 -28.55 14.41
C SER A 15 -72.40 -28.27 14.35
N THR A 16 -71.86 -28.25 13.13
CA THR A 16 -70.49 -27.78 12.84
C THR A 16 -70.44 -26.28 12.60
N THR A 17 -71.57 -25.58 12.52
CA THR A 17 -71.60 -24.16 12.15
C THR A 17 -71.55 -23.25 13.38
N VAL A 18 -70.67 -22.26 13.34
CA VAL A 18 -70.56 -21.17 14.31
C VAL A 18 -71.00 -19.88 13.65
N ILE A 19 -71.97 -19.20 14.26
CA ILE A 19 -72.47 -17.91 13.77
C ILE A 19 -72.02 -16.83 14.75
N GLY A 20 -71.28 -15.84 14.24
CA GLY A 20 -70.77 -14.71 14.98
C GLY A 20 -71.61 -13.45 14.79
N VAL A 21 -71.68 -12.62 15.83
CA VAL A 21 -72.21 -11.25 15.79
C VAL A 21 -71.12 -10.30 16.29
N GLY A 22 -70.78 -9.30 15.49
CA GLY A 22 -69.66 -8.38 15.79
C GLY A 22 -68.28 -9.04 15.70
N THR A 23 -68.19 -10.21 15.06
CA THR A 23 -66.95 -10.93 14.80
C THR A 23 -66.32 -10.49 13.47
N ALA A 24 -65.03 -10.77 13.30
CA ALA A 24 -64.25 -10.53 12.09
C ALA A 24 -63.36 -11.76 11.83
N PHE A 25 -63.99 -12.91 11.62
CA PHE A 25 -63.30 -14.20 11.54
C PHE A 25 -62.32 -14.30 10.37
N VAL A 26 -62.58 -13.67 9.22
CA VAL A 26 -61.68 -13.75 8.06
C VAL A 26 -60.36 -13.05 8.34
N ALA A 27 -60.39 -11.95 9.09
CA ALA A 27 -59.20 -11.17 9.40
C ALA A 27 -58.38 -11.76 10.58
N ASN A 28 -59.00 -12.52 11.47
CA ASN A 28 -58.40 -12.89 12.77
C ASN A 28 -58.24 -14.40 13.00
N CYS A 29 -58.79 -15.24 12.13
CA CYS A 29 -58.76 -16.69 12.27
C CYS A 29 -58.31 -17.33 10.96
N ARG A 30 -57.81 -18.56 11.04
CA ARG A 30 -57.49 -19.41 9.88
C ARG A 30 -58.12 -20.78 10.05
N VAL A 31 -58.40 -21.44 8.93
CA VAL A 31 -58.74 -22.87 8.92
C VAL A 31 -57.56 -23.64 9.53
N GLY A 32 -57.84 -24.54 10.46
CA GLY A 32 -56.86 -25.28 11.27
C GLY A 32 -56.57 -24.66 12.64
N ASP A 33 -57.01 -23.43 12.93
CA ASP A 33 -56.83 -22.83 14.25
C ASP A 33 -57.72 -23.50 15.31
N ALA A 34 -57.24 -23.50 16.55
CA ALA A 34 -58.02 -23.93 17.70
C ALA A 34 -59.07 -22.88 18.08
N PHE A 35 -60.32 -23.28 18.09
CA PHE A 35 -61.47 -22.52 18.57
C PHE A 35 -61.92 -23.07 19.92
N ILE A 36 -61.90 -22.25 20.98
CA ILE A 36 -62.53 -22.61 22.25
C ILE A 36 -63.98 -22.15 22.23
N ALA A 37 -64.91 -23.10 22.28
CA ALA A 37 -66.33 -22.81 22.36
C ALA A 37 -66.74 -22.30 23.76
N PRO A 38 -67.93 -21.68 23.92
CA PRO A 38 -68.38 -21.12 25.20
C PRO A 38 -68.47 -22.13 26.36
N ASN A 39 -68.61 -23.42 26.06
CA ASN A 39 -68.58 -24.51 27.04
C ASN A 39 -67.16 -24.93 27.47
N GLY A 40 -66.11 -24.28 26.94
CA GLY A 40 -64.71 -24.61 27.19
C GLY A 40 -64.14 -25.73 26.32
N ALA A 41 -64.93 -26.36 25.44
CA ALA A 41 -64.45 -27.39 24.53
C ALA A 41 -63.63 -26.78 23.39
N VAL A 42 -62.53 -27.44 23.02
CA VAL A 42 -61.67 -27.05 21.91
C VAL A 42 -62.14 -27.75 20.63
N HIS A 43 -62.26 -26.97 19.56
CA HIS A 43 -62.61 -27.43 18.23
C HIS A 43 -61.58 -26.93 17.21
N GLU A 44 -61.40 -27.64 16.10
CA GLU A 44 -60.62 -27.19 14.94
C GLU A 44 -61.54 -26.43 13.99
N ILE A 45 -61.12 -25.25 13.52
CA ILE A 45 -61.85 -24.52 12.47
C ILE A 45 -61.63 -25.23 11.12
N THR A 46 -62.69 -25.75 10.50
CA THR A 46 -62.61 -26.49 9.21
C THR A 46 -62.91 -25.63 7.98
N ASN A 47 -63.61 -24.50 8.16
CA ASN A 47 -63.89 -23.55 7.09
C ASN A 47 -64.17 -22.17 7.70
N ILE A 48 -63.89 -21.10 6.97
CA ILE A 48 -64.30 -19.74 7.31
C ILE A 48 -65.13 -19.23 6.14
N ALA A 49 -66.45 -19.19 6.32
CA ALA A 49 -67.38 -18.82 5.27
C ALA A 49 -67.53 -17.29 5.14
N SER A 50 -67.39 -16.55 6.24
CA SER A 50 -67.43 -15.09 6.27
C SER A 50 -66.89 -14.55 7.61
N ASP A 51 -66.86 -13.22 7.77
CA ASP A 51 -66.51 -12.57 9.05
C ASP A 51 -67.42 -12.97 10.22
N THR A 52 -68.61 -13.50 9.91
CA THR A 52 -69.66 -13.88 10.86
C THR A 52 -70.01 -15.37 10.80
N ALA A 53 -69.32 -16.17 9.99
CA ALA A 53 -69.61 -17.60 9.90
C ALA A 53 -68.33 -18.42 9.70
N LEU A 54 -68.11 -19.39 10.57
CA LEU A 54 -67.06 -20.40 10.43
C LEU A 54 -67.63 -21.79 10.74
N SER A 55 -66.96 -22.82 10.27
CA SER A 55 -67.28 -24.22 10.54
C SER A 55 -66.22 -24.84 11.43
N ILE A 56 -66.62 -25.75 12.31
CA ILE A 56 -65.76 -26.42 13.29
C ILE A 56 -65.91 -27.93 13.23
N TYR A 57 -64.87 -28.64 13.67
CA TYR A 57 -64.90 -30.07 13.94
C TYR A 57 -64.16 -30.40 15.24
N PRO A 58 -64.63 -31.34 16.06
CA PRO A 58 -65.93 -32.00 15.96
C PRO A 58 -67.11 -31.05 16.16
N ALA A 59 -68.34 -31.49 15.86
CA ALA A 59 -69.54 -30.67 16.02
C ALA A 59 -69.75 -30.24 17.50
N TYR A 60 -70.38 -29.09 17.72
CA TYR A 60 -70.57 -28.56 19.07
C TYR A 60 -71.39 -29.52 19.95
N GLY A 61 -70.91 -29.84 21.15
CA GLY A 61 -71.59 -30.75 22.08
C GLY A 61 -71.51 -32.24 21.73
N SER A 62 -70.70 -32.64 20.74
CA SER A 62 -70.50 -34.06 20.41
C SER A 62 -69.45 -34.73 21.33
N THR A 63 -69.67 -36.00 21.66
CA THR A 63 -68.77 -36.82 22.49
C THR A 63 -67.71 -37.48 21.59
N ASN A 64 -66.54 -36.85 21.44
CA ASN A 64 -65.46 -37.42 20.61
C ASN A 64 -64.26 -37.85 21.43
N ALA A 65 -63.67 -38.96 20.99
CA ALA A 65 -62.45 -39.53 21.56
C ALA A 65 -61.23 -38.75 21.04
N TYR A 66 -60.77 -37.77 21.82
CA TYR A 66 -59.52 -37.00 21.75
C TYR A 66 -59.09 -36.38 20.39
N ALA A 67 -58.53 -35.18 20.44
CA ALA A 67 -57.83 -34.56 19.32
C ALA A 67 -56.58 -33.84 19.83
N VAL A 68 -55.53 -33.78 19.01
CA VAL A 68 -54.32 -33.00 19.29
C VAL A 68 -54.26 -31.86 18.29
N GLY A 69 -54.50 -30.64 18.76
CA GLY A 69 -54.38 -29.44 17.93
C GLY A 69 -52.93 -28.95 17.91
N PRO A 70 -52.33 -28.70 16.74
CA PRO A 70 -51.03 -28.03 16.68
C PRO A 70 -51.23 -26.58 17.11
N MET A 71 -50.71 -26.20 18.28
CA MET A 71 -50.63 -24.79 18.63
C MET A 71 -49.50 -24.20 17.76
N GLN A 72 -49.77 -23.12 17.01
CA GLN A 72 -48.74 -22.34 16.29
C GLN A 72 -47.74 -21.75 17.30
N GLY A 73 -46.86 -22.60 17.83
CA GLY A 73 -45.60 -22.18 18.37
C GLY A 73 -44.74 -21.80 17.19
N TYR A 74 -44.07 -20.66 17.25
CA TYR A 74 -42.98 -20.27 16.36
C TYR A 74 -42.27 -21.51 15.81
N ASP A 75 -42.19 -21.67 14.49
CA ASP A 75 -41.61 -22.85 13.86
C ASP A 75 -40.26 -23.16 14.51
N LYS A 76 -40.25 -24.12 15.44
CA LYS A 76 -39.08 -24.43 16.26
C LYS A 76 -37.88 -24.73 15.38
N MET A 77 -38.13 -25.36 14.23
CA MET A 77 -37.12 -25.63 13.22
C MET A 77 -36.54 -24.36 12.57
N LEU A 78 -37.32 -23.29 12.37
CA LEU A 78 -36.81 -22.00 11.88
C LEU A 78 -35.96 -21.31 12.96
N ALA A 79 -36.43 -21.33 14.22
CA ALA A 79 -35.68 -20.77 15.35
C ALA A 79 -34.36 -21.53 15.57
N ASP A 80 -34.38 -22.86 15.49
CA ASP A 80 -33.20 -23.71 15.60
C ASP A 80 -32.23 -23.48 14.44
N LYS A 81 -32.73 -23.33 13.19
CA LYS A 81 -31.89 -23.01 12.03
C LYS A 81 -31.29 -21.60 12.11
N ALA A 82 -32.06 -20.60 12.53
CA ALA A 82 -31.55 -19.25 12.75
C ALA A 82 -30.51 -19.21 13.88
N GLY A 83 -30.76 -19.95 14.97
CA GLY A 83 -29.80 -20.15 16.05
C GLY A 83 -28.51 -20.84 15.59
N ALA A 84 -28.60 -21.84 14.71
CA ALA A 84 -27.45 -22.51 14.13
C ALA A 84 -26.60 -21.55 13.25
N ILE A 85 -27.24 -20.70 12.44
CA ILE A 85 -26.55 -19.68 11.66
C ILE A 85 -25.82 -18.69 12.58
N LEU A 86 -26.48 -18.21 13.63
CA LEU A 86 -25.88 -17.29 14.59
C LEU A 86 -24.70 -17.92 15.35
N GLN A 87 -24.79 -19.20 15.71
CA GLN A 87 -23.69 -19.91 16.38
C GLN A 87 -22.50 -20.16 15.45
N GLN A 88 -22.76 -20.51 14.19
CA GLN A 88 -21.71 -20.80 13.22
C GLN A 88 -21.02 -19.53 12.70
N TRP A 89 -21.78 -18.48 12.43
CA TRP A 89 -21.29 -17.30 11.71
C TRP A 89 -21.26 -16.03 12.57
N GLY A 90 -21.88 -16.01 13.75
CA GLY A 90 -21.97 -14.80 14.58
C GLY A 90 -20.60 -14.25 14.99
N SER A 91 -19.69 -15.12 15.43
CA SER A 91 -18.31 -14.72 15.76
C SER A 91 -17.51 -14.26 14.54
N THR A 92 -17.72 -14.90 13.39
CA THR A 92 -17.04 -14.55 12.13
C THR A 92 -17.51 -13.19 11.63
N LEU A 93 -18.83 -12.94 11.65
CA LEU A 93 -19.43 -11.67 11.24
C LEU A 93 -19.04 -10.53 12.19
N ALA A 94 -19.04 -10.78 13.51
CA ALA A 94 -18.56 -9.82 14.49
C ALA A 94 -17.06 -9.53 14.34
N GLY A 95 -16.27 -10.55 13.93
CA GLY A 95 -14.83 -10.45 13.71
C GLY A 95 -14.43 -9.58 12.50
N LEU A 96 -15.36 -9.25 11.59
CA LEU A 96 -15.08 -8.33 10.48
C LEU A 96 -14.88 -6.87 10.93
N GLY A 97 -15.42 -6.48 12.10
CA GLY A 97 -15.28 -5.14 12.65
C GLY A 97 -15.71 -4.03 11.67
N ASP A 98 -14.92 -2.96 11.60
CA ASP A 98 -15.21 -1.78 10.78
C ASP A 98 -15.23 -2.05 9.26
N VAL A 99 -14.67 -3.17 8.81
CA VAL A 99 -14.65 -3.57 7.39
C VAL A 99 -16.05 -3.95 6.90
N ALA A 100 -16.93 -4.39 7.80
CA ALA A 100 -18.29 -4.85 7.46
C ALA A 100 -19.21 -3.74 6.91
N SER A 101 -18.84 -2.46 7.07
CA SER A 101 -19.62 -1.31 6.61
C SER A 101 -19.04 -0.61 5.37
N GLN A 102 -17.95 -1.12 4.81
CA GLN A 102 -17.26 -0.49 3.68
C GLN A 102 -17.70 -1.09 2.34
N ASP A 103 -18.01 -0.26 1.35
CA ASP A 103 -18.25 -0.71 -0.04
C ASP A 103 -16.96 -1.24 -0.69
N ILE A 104 -15.81 -0.68 -0.30
CA ILE A 104 -14.47 -1.10 -0.72
C ILE A 104 -13.56 -1.09 0.51
N VAL A 105 -12.85 -2.19 0.77
CA VAL A 105 -11.89 -2.25 1.89
C VAL A 105 -10.75 -1.26 1.64
N PRO A 106 -10.53 -0.26 2.50
CA PRO A 106 -9.45 0.68 2.32
C PRO A 106 -8.10 0.01 2.58
N VAL A 107 -7.03 0.57 2.00
CA VAL A 107 -5.66 0.08 2.19
C VAL A 107 -5.28 0.02 3.68
N ALA A 108 -5.73 0.99 4.48
CA ALA A 108 -5.50 1.03 5.93
C ALA A 108 -6.13 -0.15 6.70
N MET A 109 -7.12 -0.82 6.10
CA MET A 109 -7.82 -1.99 6.66
C MET A 109 -7.51 -3.27 5.87
N GLY A 110 -6.40 -3.33 5.13
CA GLY A 110 -5.96 -4.54 4.42
C GLY A 110 -6.49 -4.70 3.00
N GLY A 111 -7.08 -3.66 2.40
CA GLY A 111 -7.67 -3.69 1.05
C GLY A 111 -6.72 -3.99 -0.12
N THR A 112 -5.43 -4.17 0.14
CA THR A 112 -4.42 -4.52 -0.87
C THR A 112 -4.27 -6.03 -1.09
N GLY A 113 -5.04 -6.86 -0.36
CA GLY A 113 -5.05 -8.31 -0.53
C GLY A 113 -3.75 -9.01 -0.08
N GLY A 114 -2.88 -8.32 0.65
CA GLY A 114 -1.58 -8.83 1.07
C GLY A 114 -1.39 -8.86 2.58
N ALA A 115 -1.05 -10.03 3.13
CA ALA A 115 -0.69 -10.20 4.55
C ALA A 115 0.78 -9.79 4.86
N THR A 116 1.54 -9.37 3.85
CA THR A 116 2.94 -8.93 3.98
C THR A 116 3.14 -7.61 3.26
N ALA A 117 4.16 -6.84 3.64
CA ALA A 117 4.50 -5.60 2.94
C ALA A 117 4.78 -5.81 1.44
N ALA A 118 5.34 -6.97 1.06
CA ALA A 118 5.57 -7.33 -0.34
C ALA A 118 4.25 -7.52 -1.11
N ALA A 119 3.32 -8.28 -0.54
CA ALA A 119 2.01 -8.51 -1.15
C ALA A 119 1.17 -7.23 -1.21
N GLY A 120 1.23 -6.38 -0.18
CA GLY A 120 0.54 -5.08 -0.18
C GLY A 120 1.06 -4.13 -1.26
N ARG A 121 2.39 -4.08 -1.49
CA ARG A 121 2.97 -3.31 -2.60
C ARG A 121 2.55 -3.84 -3.97
N ALA A 122 2.50 -5.15 -4.13
CA ALA A 122 2.03 -5.79 -5.35
C ALA A 122 0.56 -5.45 -5.65
N GLY A 123 -0.31 -5.50 -4.63
CA GLY A 123 -1.73 -5.13 -4.75
C GLY A 123 -1.96 -3.67 -5.16
N LEU A 124 -1.04 -2.77 -4.82
CA LEU A 124 -1.07 -1.36 -5.24
C LEU A 124 -0.41 -1.11 -6.61
N GLY A 125 0.16 -2.12 -7.25
CA GLY A 125 0.90 -1.97 -8.52
C GLY A 125 2.26 -1.27 -8.37
N LEU A 126 2.81 -1.21 -7.15
CA LEU A 126 4.09 -0.57 -6.87
C LEU A 126 5.24 -1.47 -7.36
N LYS A 127 6.15 -0.88 -8.15
CA LYS A 127 7.31 -1.57 -8.74
C LYS A 127 8.53 -1.55 -7.81
N SER A 128 9.66 -2.07 -8.29
CA SER A 128 10.93 -2.20 -7.54
C SER A 128 11.43 -0.90 -6.88
N ALA A 129 11.08 0.27 -7.43
CA ALA A 129 11.40 1.57 -6.83
C ALA A 129 10.82 1.75 -5.41
N ALA A 130 9.71 1.09 -5.08
CA ALA A 130 9.06 1.20 -3.76
C ALA A 130 9.79 0.42 -2.65
N VAL A 131 10.85 -0.32 -2.98
CA VAL A 131 11.68 -1.08 -2.03
C VAL A 131 13.09 -0.51 -1.95
N ALA A 132 13.39 0.58 -2.66
CA ALA A 132 14.70 1.20 -2.60
C ALA A 132 14.88 1.91 -1.25
N ASP A 133 15.93 1.56 -0.52
CA ASP A 133 16.34 2.29 0.68
C ASP A 133 16.80 3.71 0.27
N VAL A 134 15.96 4.71 0.53
CA VAL A 134 16.30 6.12 0.27
C VAL A 134 17.01 6.67 1.50
N ILE A 135 18.34 6.73 1.45
CA ILE A 135 19.14 7.48 2.42
C ILE A 135 19.47 8.85 1.78
N GLY A 136 18.77 9.90 2.23
CA GLY A 136 18.98 11.30 1.81
C GLY A 136 18.23 11.73 0.54
N THR A 137 18.44 12.99 0.11
CA THR A 137 17.72 13.66 -1.01
C THR A 137 18.12 13.19 -2.41
N VAL A 138 18.69 12.00 -2.56
CA VAL A 138 19.07 11.45 -3.87
C VAL A 138 18.77 9.96 -3.86
N ALA A 139 17.88 9.52 -4.75
CA ALA A 139 17.66 8.10 -4.99
C ALA A 139 19.02 7.41 -5.23
N ALA A 140 19.18 6.21 -4.67
CA ALA A 140 20.37 5.36 -4.70
C ALA A 140 20.79 4.90 -6.12
N GLY A 141 21.05 5.84 -7.01
CA GLY A 141 21.32 5.60 -8.42
C GLY A 141 21.88 6.80 -9.18
N ALA A 142 22.31 7.88 -8.54
CA ALA A 142 23.06 8.93 -9.24
C ALA A 142 24.59 8.71 -9.13
N ILE A 143 25.06 8.30 -7.96
CA ILE A 143 26.48 8.05 -7.65
C ILE A 143 26.65 6.57 -7.32
N ILE A 144 27.60 5.91 -8.00
CA ILE A 144 27.99 4.52 -7.73
C ILE A 144 29.08 4.46 -6.66
N GLU A 145 30.04 5.39 -6.72
CA GLU A 145 31.21 5.36 -5.85
C GLU A 145 31.79 6.78 -5.74
N ARG A 146 32.24 7.16 -4.55
CA ARG A 146 33.05 8.35 -4.32
C ARG A 146 34.20 7.95 -3.39
N GLY A 147 35.41 8.41 -3.71
CA GLY A 147 36.58 8.08 -2.92
C GLY A 147 37.71 9.07 -3.13
N GLU A 148 38.74 8.91 -2.30
CA GLU A 148 39.95 9.74 -2.32
C GLU A 148 41.17 8.84 -2.14
N ASN A 149 42.28 9.22 -2.78
CA ASN A 149 43.59 8.63 -2.57
C ASN A 149 44.68 9.70 -2.74
N SER A 150 45.95 9.31 -2.71
CA SER A 150 47.10 10.22 -2.84
C SER A 150 47.17 10.97 -4.19
N SER A 151 46.41 10.52 -5.19
CA SER A 151 46.28 11.18 -6.48
C SER A 151 45.17 12.23 -6.53
N GLY A 152 44.20 12.20 -5.62
CA GLY A 152 43.06 13.11 -5.59
C GLY A 152 41.74 12.42 -5.27
N SER A 153 40.65 13.09 -5.61
CA SER A 153 39.28 12.65 -5.32
C SER A 153 38.54 12.30 -6.62
N TYR A 154 37.56 11.41 -6.54
CA TYR A 154 36.73 11.03 -7.69
C TYR A 154 35.28 10.74 -7.33
N THR A 155 34.38 10.90 -8.31
CA THR A 155 32.98 10.46 -8.24
C THR A 155 32.64 9.68 -9.52
N LYS A 156 32.20 8.42 -9.36
CA LYS A 156 31.59 7.61 -10.42
C LYS A 156 30.09 7.74 -10.36
N TYR A 157 29.46 8.06 -11.48
CA TYR A 157 28.02 8.20 -11.61
C TYR A 157 27.39 6.98 -12.31
N LEU A 158 26.10 6.74 -12.05
CA LEU A 158 25.37 5.58 -12.60
C LEU A 158 25.30 5.57 -14.13
N ASP A 159 25.23 6.76 -14.72
CA ASP A 159 25.23 6.97 -16.17
C ASP A 159 26.57 6.57 -16.82
N GLY A 160 27.58 6.20 -16.03
CA GLY A 160 28.91 5.82 -16.51
C GLY A 160 29.90 6.99 -16.56
N SER A 161 29.48 8.21 -16.21
CA SER A 161 30.40 9.34 -16.14
C SER A 161 31.30 9.27 -14.90
N LEU A 162 32.51 9.77 -15.04
CA LEU A 162 33.54 9.85 -14.00
C LEU A 162 34.08 11.27 -13.98
N THR A 163 34.14 11.86 -12.78
CA THR A 163 34.85 13.12 -12.54
C THR A 163 35.98 12.85 -11.55
N CYS A 164 37.20 13.21 -11.91
CA CYS A 164 38.37 13.19 -11.04
C CYS A 164 38.90 14.61 -10.85
N TRP A 165 39.32 14.96 -9.64
CA TRP A 165 39.94 16.25 -9.36
C TRP A 165 41.02 16.14 -8.28
N SER A 166 41.98 17.07 -8.31
CA SER A 166 43.09 17.12 -7.36
C SER A 166 43.66 18.53 -7.32
N THR A 167 44.14 18.97 -6.17
CA THR A 167 44.91 20.22 -6.05
C THR A 167 46.23 19.90 -5.37
N ARG A 168 47.34 20.28 -6.01
CA ARG A 168 48.69 20.06 -5.47
C ARG A 168 49.43 21.37 -5.30
N ARG A 169 49.89 21.61 -4.08
CA ARG A 169 50.79 22.72 -3.75
C ARG A 169 52.23 22.27 -3.95
N VAL A 170 52.93 22.87 -4.90
CA VAL A 170 54.31 22.51 -5.24
C VAL A 170 55.22 23.74 -5.30
N PRO A 171 56.46 23.63 -4.82
CA PRO A 171 57.48 24.65 -5.02
C PRO A 171 58.02 24.58 -6.45
N LYS A 172 58.08 25.71 -7.16
CA LYS A 172 58.65 25.81 -8.52
C LYS A 172 59.51 27.07 -8.66
N THR A 173 60.59 26.94 -9.42
CA THR A 173 61.34 28.07 -10.01
C THR A 173 61.03 28.13 -11.51
N MET A 174 61.10 29.30 -12.14
CA MET A 174 60.86 29.47 -13.58
C MET A 174 62.06 30.17 -14.21
N ASN A 175 63.09 29.38 -14.55
CA ASN A 175 64.41 29.89 -14.95
C ASN A 175 64.82 29.45 -16.34
N ALA A 176 64.20 28.41 -16.87
CA ALA A 176 64.52 27.89 -18.19
C ALA A 176 63.82 28.77 -19.23
N ALA A 177 64.59 29.63 -19.90
CA ALA A 177 64.07 30.47 -20.97
C ALA A 177 63.77 29.65 -22.23
N SER A 178 62.58 29.87 -22.81
CA SER A 178 62.23 29.41 -24.15
C SER A 178 61.40 30.49 -24.83
N GLY A 179 62.01 31.19 -25.78
CA GLY A 179 61.45 32.44 -26.31
C GLY A 179 61.31 33.49 -25.20
N SER A 180 60.18 34.21 -25.18
CA SER A 180 59.87 35.24 -24.17
C SER A 180 59.22 34.68 -22.90
N LEU A 181 59.21 33.36 -22.72
CA LEU A 181 58.62 32.68 -21.57
C LEU A 181 59.69 31.94 -20.77
N PHE A 182 59.49 31.88 -19.46
CA PHE A 182 60.35 31.15 -18.54
C PHE A 182 59.56 29.99 -17.94
N PHE A 183 60.14 28.79 -18.02
CA PHE A 183 59.50 27.54 -17.64
C PHE A 183 60.11 26.98 -16.36
N SER A 184 59.29 26.28 -15.60
CA SER A 184 59.72 25.46 -14.49
C SER A 184 60.32 24.13 -14.95
N ALA A 185 60.94 23.40 -14.01
CA ALA A 185 61.07 21.97 -14.19
C ALA A 185 59.69 21.31 -14.29
N ILE A 186 59.58 20.25 -15.09
CA ILE A 186 58.31 19.53 -15.30
C ILE A 186 57.76 19.01 -13.97
N GLU A 187 56.47 19.20 -13.73
CA GLU A 187 55.73 18.42 -12.75
C GLU A 187 55.35 17.09 -13.38
N ALA A 188 55.74 15.99 -12.74
CA ALA A 188 55.53 14.65 -13.28
C ALA A 188 54.05 14.36 -13.49
N ALA A 189 53.76 13.45 -14.43
CA ALA A 189 52.40 12.97 -14.66
C ALA A 189 51.80 12.40 -13.36
N LEU A 190 50.55 12.76 -13.07
CA LEU A 190 49.83 12.35 -11.87
C LEU A 190 48.80 11.29 -12.27
N PRO A 191 48.83 10.05 -11.73
CA PRO A 191 47.80 9.07 -12.00
C PRO A 191 46.41 9.58 -11.59
N TYR A 192 45.35 9.25 -12.33
CA TYR A 192 44.00 9.50 -11.85
C TYR A 192 43.71 8.67 -10.59
N PRO A 193 42.88 9.15 -9.65
CA PRO A 193 42.45 8.36 -8.51
C PRO A 193 41.78 7.04 -8.90
N THR A 194 41.09 7.04 -10.04
CA THR A 194 40.55 5.86 -10.71
C THR A 194 40.67 6.06 -12.22
N PRO A 195 41.06 5.02 -13.00
CA PRO A 195 41.27 5.17 -14.44
C PRO A 195 39.95 5.36 -15.21
N PHE A 196 40.05 5.98 -16.38
CA PHE A 196 38.97 6.13 -17.34
C PHE A 196 38.97 4.97 -18.36
N SER A 197 37.81 4.68 -18.94
CA SER A 197 37.64 3.68 -20.01
C SER A 197 38.05 4.20 -21.40
N ALA A 198 38.03 5.52 -21.58
CA ALA A 198 38.42 6.23 -22.78
C ALA A 198 39.17 7.51 -22.40
N ILE A 199 39.87 8.14 -23.35
CA ILE A 199 40.64 9.36 -23.08
C ILE A 199 39.68 10.46 -22.58
N PRO A 200 39.85 10.97 -21.34
CA PRO A 200 38.96 11.96 -20.77
C PRO A 200 39.27 13.37 -21.27
N THR A 201 38.32 14.29 -21.08
CA THR A 201 38.56 15.72 -21.19
C THR A 201 39.29 16.18 -19.94
N VAL A 202 40.45 16.81 -20.11
CA VAL A 202 41.33 17.23 -19.02
C VAL A 202 41.46 18.74 -19.00
N SER A 203 41.38 19.32 -17.81
CA SER A 203 41.71 20.71 -17.53
C SER A 203 42.74 20.78 -16.41
N ILE A 204 43.82 21.53 -16.63
CA ILE A 204 44.86 21.77 -15.64
C ILE A 204 45.10 23.27 -15.58
N THR A 205 44.92 23.87 -14.41
CA THR A 205 45.19 25.28 -14.17
C THR A 205 46.19 25.44 -13.04
N ALA A 206 46.81 26.61 -12.95
CA ALA A 206 47.70 26.96 -11.85
C ALA A 206 47.30 28.30 -11.25
N THR A 207 47.47 28.42 -9.95
CA THR A 207 47.35 29.67 -9.20
C THR A 207 48.58 29.81 -8.32
N GLY A 208 49.16 31.00 -8.27
CA GLY A 208 50.35 31.28 -7.48
C GLY A 208 50.37 32.72 -7.01
N GLU A 209 51.47 33.11 -6.40
CA GLU A 209 51.71 34.48 -5.90
C GLU A 209 51.87 35.52 -7.04
N PHE A 210 51.79 35.10 -8.30
CA PHE A 210 51.99 35.91 -9.50
C PHE A 210 51.35 35.25 -10.73
N GLU A 211 51.44 35.92 -11.88
CA GLU A 211 50.97 35.45 -13.17
C GLU A 211 51.75 34.21 -13.61
N CYS A 212 51.06 33.08 -13.56
CA CYS A 212 51.55 31.81 -14.02
C CYS A 212 50.47 31.08 -14.81
N PHE A 213 50.88 30.25 -15.75
CA PHE A 213 49.98 29.41 -16.52
C PHE A 213 50.59 28.03 -16.72
N THR A 214 49.72 27.05 -16.91
CA THR A 214 50.07 25.66 -17.13
C THR A 214 50.38 25.41 -18.61
N VAL A 215 51.43 24.66 -18.87
CA VAL A 215 51.77 24.18 -20.21
C VAL A 215 51.86 22.66 -20.15
N PRO A 216 50.84 21.93 -20.63
CA PRO A 216 50.83 20.47 -20.64
C PRO A 216 52.01 19.91 -21.46
N ALA A 217 52.66 18.90 -20.91
CA ALA A 217 53.87 18.28 -21.44
C ALA A 217 53.62 16.81 -21.85
N GLY A 218 52.53 16.58 -22.56
CA GLY A 218 52.14 15.24 -23.01
C GLY A 218 50.69 15.17 -23.47
N LEU A 219 50.33 14.06 -24.09
CA LEU A 219 48.97 13.78 -24.51
C LEU A 219 48.16 13.22 -23.33
N SER A 220 46.86 13.55 -23.30
CA SER A 220 45.91 12.93 -22.39
C SER A 220 45.83 11.42 -22.64
N ASN A 221 45.72 10.65 -21.56
CA ASN A 221 45.53 9.21 -21.60
C ASN A 221 44.48 8.78 -20.57
N GLN A 222 44.21 7.49 -20.47
CA GLN A 222 43.15 6.93 -19.61
C GLN A 222 43.54 6.81 -18.13
N SER A 223 44.82 6.92 -17.79
CA SER A 223 45.37 6.55 -16.48
C SER A 223 46.01 7.71 -15.72
N SER A 224 46.39 8.80 -16.38
CA SER A 224 47.04 9.93 -15.71
C SER A 224 46.74 11.27 -16.36
N TRP A 225 46.73 12.32 -15.54
CA TRP A 225 46.96 13.68 -16.03
C TRP A 225 48.36 13.76 -16.67
N PRO A 226 48.53 14.47 -17.80
CA PRO A 226 49.85 14.68 -18.37
C PRO A 226 50.74 15.47 -17.40
N GLY A 227 52.05 15.30 -17.53
CA GLY A 227 53.00 16.18 -16.85
C GLY A 227 52.77 17.63 -17.28
N VAL A 228 53.15 18.59 -16.45
CA VAL A 228 52.87 20.01 -16.70
C VAL A 228 54.04 20.89 -16.31
N TYR A 229 54.36 21.85 -17.18
CA TYR A 229 55.24 22.96 -16.83
C TYR A 229 54.43 24.13 -16.31
N ILE A 230 55.03 24.88 -15.38
CA ILE A 230 54.54 26.20 -15.02
C ILE A 230 55.38 27.22 -15.79
N ALA A 231 54.71 28.08 -16.53
CA ALA A 231 55.35 29.15 -17.29
C ALA A 231 54.97 30.52 -16.72
N SER A 232 55.91 31.45 -16.81
CA SER A 232 55.71 32.86 -16.49
C SER A 232 56.41 33.73 -17.55
N GLN A 233 55.95 34.97 -17.70
CA GLN A 233 56.58 35.95 -18.60
C GLN A 233 57.82 36.59 -17.98
N ILE A 234 58.04 36.40 -16.67
CA ILE A 234 59.17 36.94 -15.92
C ILE A 234 59.96 35.79 -15.32
N SER A 235 61.29 35.84 -15.46
CA SER A 235 62.19 34.84 -14.86
C SER A 235 62.11 34.88 -13.34
N ARG A 236 62.05 33.72 -12.71
CA ARG A 236 61.92 33.59 -11.25
C ARG A 236 62.89 32.55 -10.69
N SER A 237 64.07 33.06 -10.33
CA SER A 237 65.18 32.28 -9.75
C SER A 237 64.93 31.82 -8.32
N THR A 238 64.08 32.55 -7.59
CA THR A 238 63.63 32.17 -6.26
C THR A 238 62.44 31.23 -6.35
N THR A 239 62.44 30.19 -5.51
CA THR A 239 61.34 29.24 -5.42
C THR A 239 60.05 29.94 -5.01
N ALA A 240 58.99 29.69 -5.78
CA ALA A 240 57.64 30.16 -5.54
C ALA A 240 56.70 28.99 -5.26
N THR A 241 55.67 29.25 -4.46
CA THR A 241 54.61 28.28 -4.17
C THR A 241 53.52 28.39 -5.22
N ILE A 242 53.23 27.28 -5.91
CA ILE A 242 52.18 27.20 -6.94
C ILE A 242 51.21 26.10 -6.57
N ASP A 243 49.91 26.40 -6.62
CA ASP A 243 48.85 25.40 -6.56
C ASP A 243 48.45 25.01 -7.99
N ILE A 244 48.62 23.73 -8.31
CA ILE A 244 48.19 23.15 -9.58
C ILE A 244 46.86 22.44 -9.33
N CYS A 245 45.83 22.90 -10.03
CA CYS A 245 44.47 22.39 -9.95
C CYS A 245 44.20 21.50 -11.18
N TYR A 246 43.88 20.24 -10.91
CA TYR A 246 43.60 19.22 -11.92
C TYR A 246 42.11 18.87 -11.89
N MET A 247 41.50 18.80 -13.08
CA MET A 247 40.17 18.23 -13.25
C MET A 247 40.14 17.38 -14.52
N ALA A 248 39.50 16.22 -14.46
CA ALA A 248 39.25 15.37 -15.61
C ALA A 248 37.82 14.83 -15.57
N GLN A 249 37.18 14.78 -16.74
CA GLN A 249 35.83 14.25 -16.92
C GLN A 249 35.79 13.29 -18.10
N GLY A 250 35.11 12.16 -17.92
CA GLY A 250 35.07 11.09 -18.91
C GLY A 250 34.13 9.96 -18.49
N ARG A 251 34.42 8.74 -18.95
CA ARG A 251 33.62 7.52 -18.65
C ARG A 251 34.45 6.49 -17.89
N TRP A 252 33.86 5.75 -16.95
CA TRP A 252 34.52 4.62 -16.26
C TRP A 252 34.04 3.23 -16.72
N LYS A 253 32.98 3.17 -17.52
CA LYS A 253 32.45 1.98 -18.19
C LYS A 253 32.08 2.28 -19.63
#